data_AF-A0AAP0QA34-F1
#
_entry.id   AF-A0AAP0QA34-F1
#
_cell.length_a   1.000
_cell.length_b   1.000
_cell.length_c   1.000
_cell.angle_alpha   90.00
_cell.angle_beta   90.00
_cell.angle_gamma   90.00
#
_symmetry.space_group_name_H-M   'P 1'
#
loop_
_entity.id
_entity.type
_entity.pdbx_description
1 polymer ?
#
loop_
_entity_poly.entity_id
_entity_poly.type
_entity_poly.pdbx_seq_one_letter_code
_entity_poly.pdbx_strand_id
1 'polypeptide(L)'
;MNASRLGYFTSTQALADYAEVILHVKKMLMAERSPVVVFGASYGGMLASWFQLKYPHVAMGALASSAPILYFDDLVPADRGSYAVISSDFKSVSQSCHNTIAQSWLEITELAKKPNGLQQLSRMFNTCSPLKSATFLKAYLILMYGRAAQYNRAPVYQVNRICEAIDGAPKGTSVLEKVYAAVVAYNSGTNVSCYNIGGYSPPSETTKG
;
A
#
# COMPACT_ATOMS: atom_id res chain seq x y z
N MET A 1 -8.48 -9.46 17.79
CA MET A 1 -9.54 -8.46 18.08
C MET A 1 -10.78 -9.20 18.56
N ASN A 2 -11.54 -8.63 19.51
CA ASN A 2 -12.77 -9.25 20.00
C ASN A 2 -13.96 -8.82 19.11
N ALA A 3 -14.54 -9.76 18.37
CA ALA A 3 -15.65 -9.49 17.44
C ALA A 3 -16.86 -8.84 18.11
N SER A 4 -17.12 -9.16 19.39
CA SER A 4 -18.23 -8.59 20.17
C SER A 4 -18.11 -7.08 20.43
N ARG A 5 -16.95 -6.45 20.15
CA ARG A 5 -16.74 -5.00 20.30
C ARG A 5 -16.70 -4.24 18.96
N LEU A 6 -16.84 -4.94 17.84
CA LEU A 6 -16.73 -4.35 16.49
C LEU A 6 -18.08 -4.02 15.84
N GLY A 7 -19.21 -4.30 16.50
CA GLY A 7 -20.54 -4.08 15.93
C GLY A 7 -20.83 -2.62 15.51
N TYR A 8 -20.16 -1.64 16.14
CA TYR A 8 -20.29 -0.22 15.79
C TYR A 8 -19.19 0.28 14.86
N PHE A 9 -18.20 -0.53 14.52
CA PHE A 9 -17.09 -0.15 13.66
C PHE A 9 -17.48 -0.25 12.18
N THR A 10 -18.30 0.71 11.73
CA THR A 10 -18.82 0.77 10.35
C THR A 10 -18.67 2.17 9.76
N SER A 11 -18.59 2.26 8.44
CA SER A 11 -18.60 3.54 7.73
C SER A 11 -19.89 4.33 7.99
N THR A 12 -21.05 3.65 8.04
CA THR A 12 -22.34 4.29 8.34
C THR A 12 -22.32 5.03 9.67
N GLN A 13 -21.80 4.42 10.74
CA GLN A 13 -21.70 5.08 12.04
C GLN A 13 -20.71 6.25 12.00
N ALA A 14 -19.56 6.09 11.35
CA ALA A 14 -18.61 7.19 11.19
C ALA A 14 -19.22 8.40 10.46
N LEU A 15 -20.04 8.17 9.43
CA LEU A 15 -20.75 9.26 8.74
C LEU A 15 -21.80 9.93 9.63
N ALA A 16 -22.52 9.17 10.46
CA ALA A 16 -23.46 9.72 11.43
C ALA A 16 -22.73 10.59 12.47
N ASP A 17 -21.60 10.11 12.99
CA ASP A 17 -20.75 10.85 13.93
C ASP A 17 -20.29 12.19 13.32
N TYR A 18 -19.84 12.19 12.06
CA TYR A 18 -19.43 13.42 11.38
C TYR A 18 -20.58 14.42 11.25
N ALA A 19 -21.79 13.94 10.94
CA ALA A 19 -22.96 14.81 10.83
C ALA A 19 -23.31 15.45 12.18
N GLU A 20 -23.32 14.65 13.25
CA GLU A 20 -23.62 15.14 14.60
C GLU A 20 -22.58 16.15 15.08
N VAL A 21 -21.28 15.86 14.87
CA VAL A 21 -20.19 16.78 15.23
C VAL A 21 -20.32 18.10 14.46
N ILE A 22 -20.58 18.06 13.15
CA ILE A 22 -20.74 19.29 12.35
C ILE A 22 -21.92 20.12 12.86
N LEU A 23 -23.07 19.50 13.10
CA LEU A 23 -24.25 20.20 13.61
C LEU A 23 -24.02 20.78 15.01
N HIS A 24 -23.34 20.03 15.88
CA HIS A 24 -22.95 20.49 17.20
C HIS A 24 -22.01 21.70 17.14
N VAL A 25 -20.95 21.62 16.33
CA VAL A 25 -19.99 22.72 16.14
C VAL A 25 -20.68 23.97 15.58
N LYS A 26 -21.57 23.83 14.60
CA LYS A 26 -22.34 24.96 14.04
C LYS A 26 -23.18 25.64 15.10
N LYS A 27 -23.85 24.88 15.97
CA LYS A 27 -24.64 25.44 17.08
C LYS A 27 -23.76 26.13 18.13
N MET A 28 -22.65 25.50 18.51
CA MET A 28 -21.70 26.03 19.50
C MET A 28 -21.08 27.37 19.05
N LEU A 29 -20.89 27.55 17.74
CA LEU A 29 -20.28 28.74 17.16
C LEU A 29 -21.30 29.75 16.59
N MET A 30 -22.61 29.55 16.78
CA MET A 30 -23.68 30.38 16.15
C MET A 30 -23.51 30.52 14.63
N ALA A 31 -23.11 29.43 13.98
CA ALA A 31 -22.71 29.35 12.58
C ALA A 31 -23.69 28.50 11.76
N GLU A 32 -24.98 28.48 12.11
CA GLU A 32 -25.99 27.58 11.52
C GLU A 32 -26.14 27.74 10.00
N ARG A 33 -25.94 28.97 9.50
CA ARG A 33 -26.00 29.29 8.06
C ARG A 33 -24.66 29.14 7.33
N SER A 34 -23.58 28.84 8.04
CA SER A 34 -22.26 28.71 7.42
C SER A 34 -22.22 27.48 6.50
N PRO A 35 -21.72 27.63 5.27
CA PRO A 35 -21.52 26.51 4.37
C PRO A 35 -20.43 25.56 4.91
N VAL A 36 -20.60 24.26 4.64
CA VAL A 36 -19.65 23.22 5.06
C VAL A 36 -19.18 22.46 3.82
N VAL A 37 -17.87 22.33 3.66
CA VAL A 37 -17.23 21.48 2.65
C VAL A 37 -16.43 20.41 3.37
N VAL A 38 -16.63 19.14 3.01
CA VAL A 38 -15.90 18.01 3.60
C VAL A 38 -14.72 17.61 2.73
N PHE A 39 -13.58 17.32 3.36
CA PHE A 39 -12.34 16.96 2.67
C PHE A 39 -11.88 15.59 3.13
N GLY A 40 -11.38 14.77 2.21
CA GLY A 40 -10.84 13.47 2.57
C GLY A 40 -9.91 12.92 1.50
N ALA A 41 -9.00 12.04 1.92
CA ALA A 41 -8.11 11.31 1.03
C ALA A 41 -8.17 9.80 1.29
N SER A 42 -7.93 8.97 0.26
CA SER A 42 -7.99 7.50 0.37
C SER A 42 -9.36 7.05 0.93
N TYR A 43 -9.40 6.20 1.96
CA TYR A 43 -10.65 5.85 2.65
C TYR A 43 -11.40 7.08 3.19
N GLY A 44 -10.67 8.10 3.68
CA GLY A 44 -11.28 9.38 4.06
C GLY A 44 -11.94 10.10 2.88
N GLY A 45 -11.41 9.95 1.67
CA GLY A 45 -12.02 10.48 0.44
C GLY A 45 -13.28 9.70 0.05
N MET A 46 -13.31 8.40 0.31
CA MET A 46 -14.53 7.58 0.16
C MET A 46 -15.59 8.05 1.16
N LEU A 47 -15.22 8.24 2.43
CA LEU A 47 -16.10 8.80 3.45
C LEU A 47 -16.60 10.20 3.07
N ALA A 48 -15.74 11.09 2.57
CA ALA A 48 -16.16 12.42 2.11
C ALA A 48 -17.17 12.34 0.95
N SER A 49 -16.95 11.44 -0.01
CA SER A 49 -17.88 11.18 -1.12
C SER A 49 -19.22 10.67 -0.61
N TRP A 50 -19.21 9.65 0.25
CA TRP A 50 -20.43 9.07 0.82
C TRP A 50 -21.15 10.03 1.77
N PHE A 51 -20.42 10.87 2.50
CA PHE A 51 -21.00 11.90 3.35
C PHE A 51 -21.79 12.90 2.51
N GLN A 52 -21.23 13.38 1.39
CA GLN A 52 -21.95 14.27 0.48
C GLN A 52 -23.22 13.63 -0.10
N LEU A 53 -23.17 12.32 -0.40
CA LEU A 53 -24.32 11.59 -0.93
C LEU A 53 -25.43 11.36 0.12
N LYS A 54 -25.05 11.11 1.38
CA LYS A 54 -25.99 10.75 2.46
C LYS A 54 -26.47 11.94 3.28
N TYR A 55 -25.62 12.95 3.45
CA TYR A 55 -25.89 14.16 4.25
C TYR A 55 -25.73 15.45 3.44
N PRO A 56 -26.35 15.59 2.25
CA PRO A 56 -26.25 16.81 1.43
C PRO A 56 -26.90 18.04 2.10
N HIS A 57 -27.72 17.82 3.12
CA HIS A 57 -28.31 18.88 3.95
C HIS A 57 -27.33 19.40 5.03
N VAL A 58 -26.24 18.67 5.32
CA VAL A 58 -25.21 19.05 6.29
C VAL A 58 -23.99 19.67 5.59
N ALA A 59 -23.55 19.09 4.48
CA ALA A 59 -22.43 19.59 3.67
C ALA A 59 -22.87 19.96 2.26
N MET A 60 -22.39 21.11 1.78
CA MET A 60 -22.70 21.61 0.44
C MET A 60 -21.82 20.99 -0.66
N GLY A 61 -20.71 20.37 -0.28
CA GLY A 61 -19.78 19.77 -1.22
C GLY A 61 -18.69 18.94 -0.54
N ALA A 62 -17.99 18.14 -1.35
CA ALA A 62 -16.88 17.31 -0.90
C ALA A 62 -15.69 17.37 -1.86
N LEU A 63 -14.48 17.40 -1.31
CA LEU A 63 -13.25 17.10 -2.03
C LEU A 63 -12.76 15.70 -1.64
N ALA A 64 -12.89 14.75 -2.57
CA ALA A 64 -12.49 13.36 -2.40
C ALA A 64 -11.19 13.06 -3.16
N SER A 65 -10.05 13.24 -2.49
CA SER A 65 -8.73 13.05 -3.09
C SER A 65 -8.32 11.58 -3.14
N SER A 66 -7.99 11.06 -4.32
CA SER A 66 -7.54 9.67 -4.52
C SER A 66 -8.42 8.63 -3.82
N ALA A 67 -9.74 8.83 -3.89
CA ALA A 67 -10.73 7.97 -3.24
C ALA A 67 -11.04 6.75 -4.13
N PRO A 68 -10.73 5.51 -3.71
CA PRO A 68 -10.98 4.33 -4.52
C PRO A 68 -12.45 3.86 -4.44
N ILE A 69 -13.40 4.75 -4.74
CA ILE A 69 -14.85 4.48 -4.62
C ILE A 69 -15.37 3.40 -5.57
N LEU A 70 -14.60 3.05 -6.60
CA LEU A 70 -14.91 1.98 -7.56
C LEU A 70 -14.16 0.67 -7.27
N TYR A 71 -13.27 0.64 -6.27
CA TYR A 71 -12.40 -0.52 -6.02
C TYR A 71 -13.12 -1.60 -5.17
N PHE A 72 -14.29 -1.99 -5.63
CA PHE A 72 -15.14 -3.03 -5.05
C PHE A 72 -15.56 -4.01 -6.13
N ASP A 73 -15.76 -5.27 -5.73
CA ASP A 73 -16.16 -6.36 -6.61
C ASP A 73 -15.24 -6.43 -7.85
N ASP A 74 -15.82 -6.69 -9.03
CA ASP A 74 -15.11 -6.76 -10.31
C ASP A 74 -15.23 -5.45 -11.13
N LEU A 75 -15.49 -4.32 -10.46
CA LEU A 75 -15.68 -3.02 -11.13
C LEU A 75 -14.37 -2.44 -11.71
N VAL A 76 -13.22 -2.85 -11.19
CA VAL A 76 -11.90 -2.47 -11.70
C VAL A 76 -11.25 -3.68 -12.37
N PRO A 77 -11.09 -3.68 -13.71
CA PRO A 77 -10.37 -4.73 -14.41
C PRO A 77 -8.93 -4.90 -13.91
N ALA A 78 -8.43 -6.14 -13.92
CA ALA A 78 -7.13 -6.48 -13.35
C ALA A 78 -5.96 -5.72 -13.98
N ASP A 79 -6.04 -5.39 -15.27
CA ASP A 79 -5.05 -4.60 -16.02
C ASP A 79 -5.02 -3.11 -15.63
N ARG A 80 -6.02 -2.66 -14.87
CA ARG A 80 -6.12 -1.30 -14.30
C ARG A 80 -6.15 -1.31 -12.76
N GLY A 81 -5.96 -2.47 -12.16
CA GLY A 81 -5.87 -2.64 -10.71
C GLY A 81 -4.56 -2.09 -10.14
N SER A 82 -4.48 -2.03 -8.80
CA SER A 82 -3.35 -1.42 -8.09
C SER A 82 -1.99 -2.01 -8.52
N TYR A 83 -1.89 -3.33 -8.70
CA TYR A 83 -0.63 -3.95 -9.10
C TYR A 83 -0.21 -3.60 -10.53
N ALA A 84 -1.15 -3.49 -11.47
CA ALA A 84 -0.84 -3.09 -12.84
C ALA A 84 -0.34 -1.64 -12.90
N VAL A 85 -0.97 -0.74 -12.14
CA VAL A 85 -0.53 0.66 -12.03
C VAL A 85 0.86 0.74 -11.39
N ILE A 86 1.10 0.04 -10.27
CA ILE A 86 2.44 0.00 -9.65
C ILE A 86 3.48 -0.52 -10.65
N SER A 87 3.21 -1.62 -11.36
CA SER A 87 4.12 -2.13 -12.38
C SER A 87 4.39 -1.10 -13.48
N SER A 88 3.37 -0.34 -13.91
CA SER A 88 3.52 0.75 -14.88
C SER A 88 4.40 1.89 -14.37
N ASP A 89 4.28 2.28 -13.10
CA ASP A 89 5.12 3.32 -12.49
C ASP A 89 6.60 2.95 -12.56
N PHE A 90 6.96 1.72 -12.17
CA PHE A 90 8.33 1.22 -12.27
C PHE A 90 8.81 1.11 -13.73
N LYS A 91 7.94 0.66 -14.64
CA LYS A 91 8.23 0.56 -16.08
C LYS A 91 8.51 1.94 -16.70
N SER A 92 7.77 2.97 -16.27
CA SER A 92 7.92 4.34 -16.77
C SER A 92 9.29 4.95 -16.41
N VAL A 93 9.88 4.50 -15.31
CA VAL A 93 11.23 4.90 -14.87
C VAL A 93 12.29 4.06 -15.58
N SER A 94 12.14 2.73 -15.61
CA SER A 94 13.07 1.86 -16.30
C SER A 94 12.45 0.51 -16.69
N GLN A 95 12.55 0.18 -17.97
CA GLN A 95 12.13 -1.12 -18.50
C GLN A 95 12.97 -2.27 -17.93
N SER A 96 14.27 -2.04 -17.71
CA SER A 96 15.20 -3.02 -17.13
C SER A 96 14.85 -3.32 -15.66
N CYS A 97 14.60 -2.27 -14.89
CA CYS A 97 14.12 -2.35 -13.51
C CYS A 97 12.82 -3.15 -13.42
N HIS A 98 11.81 -2.78 -14.21
CA HIS A 98 10.53 -3.51 -14.29
C HIS A 98 10.73 -5.01 -14.59
N ASN A 99 11.54 -5.34 -15.59
CA ASN A 99 11.78 -6.72 -15.99
C ASN A 99 12.50 -7.52 -14.89
N THR A 100 13.46 -6.90 -14.21
CA THR A 100 14.18 -7.50 -13.07
C THR A 100 13.22 -7.79 -11.92
N ILE A 101 12.34 -6.84 -11.58
CA ILE A 101 11.31 -7.05 -10.55
C ILE A 101 10.37 -8.18 -10.95
N ALA A 102 9.87 -8.19 -12.18
CA ALA A 102 8.97 -9.22 -12.68
C ALA A 102 9.60 -10.63 -12.64
N GLN A 103 10.86 -10.77 -13.06
CA GLN A 103 11.61 -12.02 -13.04
C GLN A 103 11.86 -12.51 -11.61
N SER A 104 12.13 -11.60 -10.67
CA SER A 104 12.43 -11.94 -9.28
C SER A 104 11.33 -12.75 -8.59
N TRP A 105 10.06 -12.56 -8.98
CA TRP A 105 8.94 -13.29 -8.40
C TRP A 105 9.02 -14.79 -8.64
N LEU A 106 9.46 -15.20 -9.84
CA LEU A 106 9.67 -16.61 -10.18
C LEU A 106 10.92 -17.15 -9.48
N GLU A 107 12.02 -16.39 -9.50
CA GLU A 107 13.27 -16.82 -8.85
C GLU A 107 13.12 -17.02 -7.34
N ILE A 108 12.36 -16.16 -6.65
CA ILE A 108 12.02 -16.35 -5.23
C ILE A 108 11.23 -17.66 -5.03
N THR A 109 10.24 -17.95 -5.88
CA THR A 109 9.46 -19.19 -5.80
C THR A 109 10.35 -20.41 -5.99
N GLU A 110 11.16 -20.42 -7.06
CA GLU A 110 11.96 -21.58 -7.44
C GLU A 110 13.10 -21.82 -6.44
N LEU A 111 13.73 -20.75 -5.92
CA LEU A 111 14.73 -20.90 -4.88
C LEU A 111 14.10 -21.46 -3.60
N ALA A 112 12.92 -20.99 -3.20
CA ALA A 112 12.25 -21.46 -1.99
C ALA A 112 11.85 -22.95 -2.03
N LYS A 113 11.68 -23.54 -3.22
CA LYS A 113 11.40 -24.98 -3.39
C LYS A 113 12.63 -25.87 -3.15
N LYS A 114 13.84 -25.32 -3.28
CA LYS A 114 15.08 -26.09 -3.12
C LYS A 114 15.36 -26.41 -1.64
N PRO A 115 16.11 -27.48 -1.35
CA PRO A 115 16.63 -27.72 0.00
C PRO A 115 17.40 -26.50 0.51
N ASN A 116 17.10 -26.06 1.73
CA ASN A 116 17.65 -24.85 2.36
C ASN A 116 17.37 -23.54 1.60
N GLY A 117 16.47 -23.52 0.62
CA GLY A 117 16.16 -22.35 -0.20
C GLY A 117 15.66 -21.15 0.59
N LEU A 118 14.77 -21.37 1.56
CA LEU A 118 14.30 -20.32 2.47
C LEU A 118 15.43 -19.75 3.35
N GLN A 119 16.38 -20.58 3.79
CA GLN A 119 17.54 -20.12 4.54
C GLN A 119 18.47 -19.28 3.66
N GLN A 120 18.66 -19.68 2.40
CA GLN A 120 19.41 -18.88 1.42
C GLN A 120 18.77 -17.52 1.18
N LEU A 121 17.45 -17.48 0.94
CA LEU A 121 16.69 -16.23 0.81
C LEU A 121 16.79 -15.37 2.07
N SER A 122 16.70 -15.98 3.26
CA SER A 122 16.82 -15.25 4.54
C SER A 122 18.17 -14.55 4.69
N ARG A 123 19.25 -15.23 4.31
CA ARG A 123 20.61 -14.67 4.33
C ARG A 123 20.78 -13.58 3.28
N MET A 124 20.37 -13.85 2.04
CA MET A 124 20.49 -12.93 0.92
C MET A 124 19.75 -11.61 1.16
N PHE A 125 18.53 -11.68 1.72
CA PHE A 125 17.73 -10.51 2.04
C PHE A 125 17.98 -9.96 3.45
N ASN A 126 19.02 -10.43 4.15
CA ASN A 126 19.38 -10.02 5.51
C ASN A 126 18.17 -9.92 6.46
N THR A 127 17.37 -10.97 6.52
CA THR A 127 16.13 -10.96 7.31
C THR A 127 16.41 -11.14 8.80
N CYS A 128 15.70 -10.42 9.68
CA CYS A 128 15.90 -10.51 11.13
C CYS A 128 15.54 -11.88 11.74
N SER A 129 14.74 -12.68 11.03
CA SER A 129 14.38 -14.03 11.43
C SER A 129 14.24 -14.91 10.19
N PRO A 130 14.53 -16.22 10.29
CA PRO A 130 14.40 -17.12 9.16
C PRO A 130 13.00 -17.09 8.52
N LEU A 131 12.95 -17.01 7.20
CA LEU A 131 11.71 -17.04 6.44
C LEU A 131 11.01 -18.39 6.63
N LYS A 132 9.74 -18.35 7.05
CA LYS A 132 8.87 -19.53 7.13
C LYS A 132 8.26 -19.91 5.78
N SER A 133 8.18 -18.95 4.86
CA SER A 133 7.61 -19.11 3.52
C SER A 133 8.10 -17.98 2.61
N ALA A 134 8.22 -18.27 1.30
CA ALA A 134 8.46 -17.26 0.27
C ALA A 134 7.39 -16.16 0.24
N THR A 135 6.17 -16.47 0.67
CA THR A 135 5.04 -15.52 0.70
C THR A 135 5.36 -14.31 1.58
N PHE A 136 6.08 -14.50 2.69
CA PHE A 136 6.45 -13.37 3.57
C PHE A 136 7.38 -12.39 2.86
N LEU A 137 8.41 -12.90 2.17
CA LEU A 137 9.32 -12.05 1.39
C LEU A 137 8.58 -11.36 0.25
N LYS A 138 7.74 -12.07 -0.49
CA LYS A 138 6.94 -11.48 -1.57
C LYS A 138 5.99 -10.39 -1.06
N ALA A 139 5.29 -10.64 0.05
CA ALA A 139 4.40 -9.65 0.66
C ALA A 139 5.16 -8.38 1.09
N TYR A 140 6.34 -8.54 1.70
CA TYR A 140 7.20 -7.42 2.04
C TYR A 140 7.60 -6.59 0.80
N LEU A 141 8.05 -7.25 -0.27
CA LEU A 141 8.43 -6.57 -1.51
C LEU A 141 7.23 -5.88 -2.18
N ILE A 142 6.06 -6.52 -2.21
CA ILE A 142 4.82 -5.91 -2.72
C ILE A 142 4.49 -4.63 -1.95
N LEU A 143 4.55 -4.67 -0.62
CA LEU A 143 4.32 -3.49 0.22
C LEU A 143 5.37 -2.41 -0.02
N MET A 144 6.64 -2.78 -0.20
CA MET A 144 7.73 -1.87 -0.52
C MET A 144 7.47 -1.13 -1.84
N TYR A 145 7.20 -1.87 -2.93
CA TYR A 145 6.93 -1.29 -4.23
C TYR A 145 5.65 -0.44 -4.24
N GLY A 146 4.59 -0.91 -3.57
CA GLY A 146 3.35 -0.15 -3.44
C GLY A 146 3.53 1.16 -2.65
N ARG A 147 4.32 1.15 -1.57
CA ARG A 147 4.65 2.38 -0.83
C ARG A 147 5.55 3.31 -1.63
N ALA A 148 6.52 2.76 -2.35
CA ALA A 148 7.40 3.54 -3.21
C ALA A 148 6.59 4.29 -4.27
N ALA A 149 5.64 3.63 -4.93
CA ALA A 149 4.71 4.25 -5.87
C ALA A 149 3.79 5.29 -5.19
N GLN A 150 3.13 4.91 -4.09
CA GLN A 150 2.17 5.78 -3.38
C GLN A 150 2.79 7.08 -2.87
N TYR A 151 4.05 7.05 -2.41
CA TYR A 151 4.76 8.21 -1.88
C TYR A 151 5.89 8.67 -2.81
N ASN A 152 5.76 8.42 -4.11
CA ASN A 152 6.75 8.82 -5.10
C ASN A 152 6.74 10.35 -5.30
N ARG A 153 7.58 11.07 -4.57
CA ARG A 153 7.64 12.54 -4.62
C ARG A 153 9.05 13.08 -4.42
N ALA A 154 9.26 14.32 -4.84
CA ALA A 154 10.47 15.08 -4.56
C ALA A 154 10.73 15.19 -3.04
N PRO A 155 12.01 15.24 -2.61
CA PRO A 155 13.22 15.15 -3.42
C PRO A 155 13.71 13.71 -3.68
N VAL A 156 13.07 12.70 -3.09
CA VAL A 156 13.63 11.33 -3.04
C VAL A 156 13.24 10.48 -4.25
N TYR A 157 12.01 10.64 -4.77
CA TYR A 157 11.45 9.84 -5.86
C TYR A 157 11.75 8.33 -5.70
N GLN A 158 11.06 7.68 -4.75
CA GLN A 158 11.37 6.32 -4.31
C GLN A 158 11.40 5.28 -5.44
N VAL A 159 10.57 5.44 -6.48
CA VAL A 159 10.57 4.55 -7.64
C VAL A 159 11.91 4.68 -8.40
N ASN A 160 12.37 5.91 -8.64
CA ASN A 160 13.68 6.19 -9.25
C ASN A 160 14.81 5.60 -8.42
N ARG A 161 14.81 5.85 -7.12
CA ARG A 161 15.84 5.35 -6.20
C ARG A 161 15.98 3.82 -6.24
N ILE A 162 14.84 3.12 -6.26
CA ILE A 162 14.82 1.66 -6.38
C ILE A 162 15.38 1.21 -7.74
N CYS A 163 14.92 1.84 -8.83
CA CYS A 163 15.36 1.45 -10.16
C CYS A 163 16.84 1.76 -10.43
N GLU A 164 17.35 2.88 -9.94
CA GLU A 164 18.77 3.23 -9.99
C GLU A 164 19.63 2.18 -9.27
N ALA A 165 19.17 1.65 -8.14
CA ALA A 165 19.89 0.59 -7.43
C ALA A 165 19.89 -0.75 -8.20
N ILE A 166 18.79 -1.08 -8.89
CA ILE A 166 18.69 -2.29 -9.71
C ILE A 166 19.56 -2.18 -10.96
N ASP A 167 19.45 -1.07 -11.68
CA ASP A 167 20.13 -0.87 -12.97
C ASP A 167 21.60 -0.52 -12.78
N GLY A 168 21.96 0.12 -11.67
CA GLY A 168 23.34 0.44 -11.30
C GLY A 168 24.13 -0.72 -10.72
N ALA A 169 23.51 -1.89 -10.52
CA ALA A 169 24.20 -3.08 -10.03
C ALA A 169 25.29 -3.56 -11.01
N PRO A 170 26.45 -4.05 -10.52
CA PRO A 170 27.53 -4.52 -11.38
C PRO A 170 27.10 -5.58 -12.41
N LYS A 171 27.84 -5.64 -13.53
CA LYS A 171 27.63 -6.71 -14.52
C LYS A 171 27.85 -8.08 -13.86
N GLY A 172 26.91 -9.00 -14.08
CA GLY A 172 26.94 -10.35 -13.51
C GLY A 172 26.21 -10.50 -12.16
N THR A 173 25.75 -9.41 -11.54
CA THR A 173 24.89 -9.48 -10.34
C THR A 173 23.57 -10.20 -10.67
N SER A 174 23.19 -11.17 -9.84
CA SER A 174 21.96 -11.95 -10.03
C SER A 174 20.70 -11.09 -9.83
N VAL A 175 19.56 -11.54 -10.37
CA VAL A 175 18.28 -10.82 -10.23
C VAL A 175 17.91 -10.62 -8.76
N LEU A 176 18.07 -11.64 -7.92
CA LEU A 176 17.73 -11.53 -6.49
C LEU A 176 18.67 -10.57 -5.74
N GLU A 177 19.96 -10.53 -6.09
CA GLU A 177 20.91 -9.55 -5.50
C GLU A 177 20.57 -8.12 -5.94
N LYS A 178 20.14 -7.90 -7.19
CA LYS A 178 19.63 -6.60 -7.64
C LYS A 178 18.40 -6.17 -6.86
N VAL A 179 17.46 -7.09 -6.62
CA VAL A 179 16.29 -6.81 -5.79
C VAL A 179 16.68 -6.56 -4.33
N TYR A 180 17.71 -7.22 -3.80
CA TYR A 180 18.25 -6.87 -2.49
C TYR A 180 18.85 -5.46 -2.47
N ALA A 181 19.58 -5.05 -3.51
CA ALA A 181 20.07 -3.67 -3.64
C ALA A 181 18.91 -2.65 -3.63
N ALA A 182 17.79 -2.97 -4.29
CA ALA A 182 16.56 -2.18 -4.19
C ALA A 182 16.01 -2.07 -2.75
N VAL A 183 16.00 -3.18 -1.99
CA VAL A 183 15.58 -3.18 -0.58
C VAL A 183 16.48 -2.25 0.25
N VAL A 184 17.80 -2.33 0.06
CA VAL A 184 18.76 -1.45 0.72
C VAL A 184 18.52 0.01 0.35
N ALA A 185 18.33 0.30 -0.94
CA ALA A 185 18.10 1.65 -1.44
C ALA A 185 16.80 2.26 -0.89
N TYR A 186 15.70 1.50 -0.87
CA TYR A 186 14.42 1.96 -0.31
C TYR A 186 14.53 2.32 1.18
N ASN A 187 15.29 1.54 1.95
CA ASN A 187 15.48 1.76 3.39
C ASN A 187 16.65 2.69 3.73
N SER A 188 17.37 3.23 2.73
CA SER A 188 18.55 4.04 3.01
C SER A 188 18.18 5.37 3.67
N GLY A 189 18.89 5.68 4.77
CA GLY A 189 18.51 6.70 5.76
C GLY A 189 17.96 6.11 7.06
N THR A 190 17.68 4.80 7.10
CA THR A 190 17.39 4.05 8.33
C THR A 190 18.60 3.19 8.70
N ASN A 191 19.00 3.20 9.98
CA ASN A 191 20.11 2.36 10.45
C ASN A 191 19.56 0.97 10.84
N VAL A 192 19.26 0.15 9.84
CA VAL A 192 18.73 -1.20 10.03
C VAL A 192 19.83 -2.25 9.91
N SER A 193 19.99 -3.08 10.94
CA SER A 193 20.92 -4.23 10.92
C SER A 193 20.37 -5.44 10.18
N CYS A 194 19.04 -5.53 10.02
CA CYS A 194 18.31 -6.57 9.31
C CYS A 194 16.89 -6.10 8.94
N TYR A 195 16.19 -6.83 8.06
CA TYR A 195 14.82 -6.51 7.64
C TYR A 195 13.79 -7.43 8.32
N ASN A 196 12.81 -6.84 9.01
CA ASN A 196 11.73 -7.59 9.64
C ASN A 196 10.62 -7.93 8.64
N ILE A 197 10.69 -9.14 8.07
CA ILE A 197 9.78 -9.63 7.03
C ILE A 197 8.63 -10.50 7.61
N GLY A 198 8.71 -10.87 8.89
CA GLY A 198 7.83 -11.88 9.51
C GLY A 198 6.50 -11.39 10.08
N GLY A 199 6.11 -10.13 9.86
CA GLY A 199 4.97 -9.51 10.56
C GLY A 199 3.61 -9.63 9.88
N TYR A 200 3.52 -10.16 8.65
CA TYR A 200 2.27 -10.15 7.88
C TYR A 200 1.63 -11.53 7.79
N SER A 201 0.63 -11.79 8.63
CA SER A 201 -0.37 -12.84 8.34
C SER A 201 -1.27 -12.30 7.23
N PRO A 202 -1.41 -12.99 6.07
CA PRO A 202 -2.45 -12.61 5.11
C PRO A 202 -3.80 -12.64 5.83
N PRO A 203 -4.71 -11.69 5.54
CA PRO A 203 -6.06 -11.76 6.08
C PRO A 203 -6.64 -13.12 5.69
N SER A 204 -7.12 -13.86 6.69
CA SER A 204 -7.96 -15.02 6.45
C SER A 204 -9.13 -14.57 5.58
N GLU A 205 -9.41 -15.30 4.50
CA GLU A 205 -10.67 -15.18 3.77
C GLU A 205 -11.83 -15.37 4.74
N THR A 206 -12.35 -14.27 5.27
CA THR A 206 -13.57 -14.27 6.07
C THR A 206 -14.66 -13.60 5.27
N THR A 207 -15.58 -14.47 4.84
CA THR A 207 -16.98 -14.22 4.45
C THR A 207 -17.20 -13.29 3.28
N LYS A 208 -17.46 -13.91 2.11
CA LYS A 208 -18.43 -13.40 1.14
C LYS A 208 -19.68 -12.93 1.92
N GLY A 209 -20.03 -11.66 1.75
CA GLY A 209 -21.39 -11.19 2.01
C GLY A 209 -22.37 -11.84 1.04
#